data_AF-T1HFK0-F1
#
_entry.id   AF-T1HFK0-F1
#
_cell.length_a   1.000
_cell.length_b   1.000
_cell.length_c   1.000
_cell.angle_alpha   90.00
_cell.angle_beta   90.00
_cell.angle_gamma   90.00
#
_symmetry.space_group_name_H-M   'P 1'
#
loop_
_entity.id
_entity.type
_entity.pdbx_description
1 polymer ?
#
loop_
_entity_poly.entity_id
_entity_poly.type
_entity_poly.pdbx_seq_one_letter_code
_entity_poly.pdbx_strand_id
1 'polypeptide(L)'
;SLIDTLKDAFLFAVPKSRRTIQKRRNRRFGFPQYHWKMLVPKTNLINCNTCGHPQEAGVLCPNCYKRIREETEAMQKAIEAELKLEPIDKEVVVLYDNEIQEKGSEFWQGKRIVEMKKERPSWFSENLLQKTTEE
;
A
#
# COMPACT_ATOMS: atom_id res chain seq x y z
N SER A 1 42.64 30.17 -41.98
CA SER A 1 43.01 30.64 -40.63
C SER A 1 42.39 29.72 -39.59
N LEU A 2 43.07 29.35 -38.51
CA LEU A 2 42.49 28.53 -37.41
C LEU A 2 41.22 29.18 -36.81
N ILE A 3 41.16 30.50 -36.86
CA ILE A 3 40.02 31.34 -36.45
C ILE A 3 38.81 31.19 -37.38
N ASP A 4 38.99 30.96 -38.70
CA ASP A 4 37.87 30.72 -39.63
C ASP A 4 37.28 29.32 -39.44
N THR A 5 38.13 28.31 -39.22
CA THR A 5 37.67 26.95 -38.90
C THR A 5 36.95 26.86 -37.55
N LEU A 6 37.33 27.70 -36.57
CA LEU A 6 36.61 27.80 -35.29
C LEU A 6 35.29 28.58 -35.41
N LYS A 7 35.16 29.51 -36.36
CA LYS A 7 33.89 30.22 -36.63
C LYS A 7 32.84 29.30 -37.25
N ASP A 8 33.27 28.36 -38.10
CA ASP A 8 32.35 27.42 -38.78
C ASP A 8 32.00 26.18 -37.93
N ALA A 9 32.77 25.87 -36.88
CA ALA A 9 32.69 24.61 -36.13
C ALA A 9 32.08 24.72 -34.71
N PHE A 10 31.37 25.80 -34.35
CA PHE A 10 30.54 25.80 -33.13
C PHE A 10 29.07 25.54 -33.49
N LEU A 11 28.73 24.27 -33.73
CA LEU A 11 27.34 23.82 -33.69
C LEU A 11 26.89 23.81 -32.22
N PHE A 12 26.57 24.99 -31.68
CA PHE A 12 25.86 25.09 -30.42
C PHE A 12 24.57 24.27 -30.58
N ALA A 13 24.42 23.20 -29.79
CA ALA A 13 23.20 22.38 -29.71
C ALA A 13 22.04 23.16 -29.03
N VAL A 14 21.87 24.42 -29.43
CA VAL A 14 20.99 25.42 -28.86
C VAL A 14 19.89 25.70 -29.89
N PRO A 15 18.63 25.90 -29.46
CA PRO A 15 17.54 26.20 -30.38
C PRO A 15 17.83 27.46 -31.19
N LYS A 16 17.90 27.32 -32.53
CA LYS A 16 18.18 28.45 -33.42
C LYS A 16 17.08 29.52 -33.43
N SER A 17 15.84 29.15 -33.08
CA SER A 17 14.71 30.08 -33.02
C SER A 17 13.74 29.75 -31.88
N ARG A 18 13.04 30.78 -31.40
CA ARG A 18 11.99 30.64 -30.40
C ARG A 18 10.81 29.88 -31.00
N ARG A 19 10.34 28.84 -30.31
CA ARG A 19 9.15 28.09 -30.74
C ARG A 19 7.88 28.94 -30.60
N THR A 20 7.02 28.88 -31.61
CA THR A 20 5.69 29.51 -31.59
C THR A 20 4.81 28.90 -30.50
N ILE A 21 3.79 29.64 -30.08
CA ILE A 21 2.88 29.18 -29.03
C ILE A 21 2.16 27.89 -29.42
N GLN A 22 1.78 27.74 -30.69
CA GLN A 22 1.18 26.53 -31.25
C GLN A 22 2.10 25.31 -31.08
N LYS A 23 3.37 25.40 -31.51
CA LYS A 23 4.33 24.30 -31.37
C LYS A 23 4.56 23.91 -29.90
N ARG A 24 4.57 24.89 -28.99
CA ARG A 24 4.67 24.61 -27.54
C ARG A 24 3.42 23.92 -26.99
N ARG A 25 2.22 24.36 -27.37
CA ARG A 25 0.94 23.75 -26.94
C ARG A 25 0.81 22.32 -27.45
N ASN A 26 1.08 22.08 -28.73
CA ASN A 26 1.04 20.73 -29.32
C ASN A 26 2.06 19.80 -28.64
N ARG A 27 3.25 20.28 -28.28
CA ARG A 27 4.23 19.46 -27.55
C ARG A 27 3.80 19.18 -26.10
N ARG A 28 3.07 20.10 -25.45
CA ARG A 28 2.60 19.98 -24.05
C ARG A 28 1.43 19.02 -23.94
N PHE A 29 0.37 19.23 -24.73
CA PHE A 29 -0.86 18.45 -24.64
C PHE A 29 -0.84 17.21 -25.54
N GLY A 30 -0.03 17.25 -26.59
CA GLY A 30 -0.03 16.22 -27.61
C GLY A 30 -1.18 16.40 -28.60
N PHE A 31 -1.36 15.40 -29.46
CA PHE A 31 -2.49 15.34 -30.39
C PHE A 31 -3.23 14.02 -30.14
N PRO A 32 -4.58 14.01 -30.02
CA PRO A 32 -5.30 12.81 -29.56
C PRO A 32 -5.07 11.57 -30.42
N GLN A 33 -4.88 11.76 -31.73
CA GLN A 33 -4.71 10.66 -32.69
C GLN A 33 -3.29 10.09 -32.75
N TYR A 34 -2.28 10.82 -32.26
CA TYR A 34 -0.87 10.43 -32.40
C TYR A 34 -0.21 10.15 -31.06
N HIS A 35 -0.15 11.16 -30.19
CA HIS A 35 0.55 11.08 -28.92
C HIS A 35 -0.17 11.97 -27.93
N TRP A 36 -1.10 11.40 -27.18
CA TRP A 36 -1.84 12.10 -26.13
C TRP A 36 -1.00 12.17 -24.85
N LYS A 37 -0.76 13.38 -24.33
CA LYS A 37 0.03 13.59 -23.09
C LYS A 37 -0.81 13.98 -21.89
N MET A 38 -2.11 14.16 -22.08
CA MET A 38 -2.99 14.50 -20.98
C MET A 38 -3.29 13.26 -20.14
N LEU A 39 -3.69 13.50 -18.90
CA LEU A 39 -4.16 12.44 -18.00
C LEU A 39 -5.40 11.79 -18.62
N VAL A 40 -5.39 10.47 -18.67
CA VAL A 40 -6.53 9.67 -19.15
C VAL A 40 -7.37 9.27 -17.93
N PRO A 41 -8.70 9.46 -17.96
CA PRO A 41 -9.56 9.03 -16.86
C PRO A 41 -9.46 7.52 -16.68
N LYS A 42 -9.31 7.07 -15.42
CA LYS A 42 -9.32 5.64 -15.09
C LYS A 42 -10.76 5.12 -15.10
N THR A 43 -11.02 4.05 -15.85
CA THR A 43 -12.34 3.37 -15.91
C THR A 43 -12.46 2.19 -14.94
N ASN A 44 -11.41 1.89 -14.20
CA ASN A 44 -11.29 0.67 -13.40
C ASN A 44 -11.57 0.92 -11.91
N LEU A 45 -12.37 1.94 -11.60
CA LEU A 45 -12.75 2.26 -10.23
C LEU A 45 -14.05 1.52 -9.88
N ILE A 46 -14.00 0.73 -8.82
CA ILE A 46 -15.11 -0.11 -8.33
C ILE A 46 -15.33 0.24 -6.86
N ASN A 47 -16.55 0.06 -6.36
CA ASN A 47 -16.83 0.23 -4.94
C ASN A 47 -16.48 -1.03 -4.16
N CYS A 48 -15.85 -0.88 -3.00
CA CYS A 48 -15.53 -2.00 -2.13
C CYS A 48 -16.81 -2.57 -1.48
N ASN A 49 -16.96 -3.91 -1.49
CA ASN A 49 -18.14 -4.58 -0.94
C ASN A 49 -18.28 -4.44 0.58
N THR A 50 -17.17 -4.29 1.31
CA THR A 50 -17.18 -4.24 2.78
C THR A 50 -17.38 -2.83 3.34
N CYS A 51 -16.72 -1.82 2.76
CA CYS A 51 -16.73 -0.45 3.29
C CYS A 51 -17.33 0.61 2.34
N GLY A 52 -17.73 0.23 1.12
CA GLY A 52 -18.31 1.14 0.12
C GLY A 52 -17.35 2.17 -0.47
N HIS A 53 -16.07 2.22 -0.05
CA HIS A 53 -15.09 3.16 -0.59
C HIS A 53 -14.65 2.78 -2.00
N PRO A 54 -14.29 3.74 -2.86
CA PRO A 54 -13.76 3.45 -4.19
C PRO A 54 -12.38 2.77 -4.07
N GLN A 55 -12.20 1.74 -4.88
CA GLN A 55 -10.96 0.98 -5.03
C GLN A 55 -10.64 0.73 -6.51
N GLU A 56 -9.39 0.43 -6.81
CA GLU A 56 -8.98 0.03 -8.16
C GLU A 56 -9.22 -1.47 -8.37
N ALA A 57 -9.73 -1.85 -9.55
CA ALA A 57 -9.92 -3.25 -9.90
C ALA A 57 -8.59 -4.02 -9.83
N GLY A 58 -8.58 -5.16 -9.14
CA GLY A 58 -7.37 -5.98 -8.93
C GLY A 58 -6.46 -5.50 -7.79
N VAL A 59 -6.83 -4.44 -7.07
CA VAL A 59 -6.11 -3.93 -5.90
C VAL A 59 -7.00 -4.05 -4.66
N LEU A 60 -6.40 -4.39 -3.51
CA LEU A 60 -7.11 -4.39 -2.23
C LEU A 60 -7.60 -3.00 -1.86
N CYS A 61 -8.75 -2.92 -1.16
CA CYS A 61 -9.28 -1.65 -0.69
C CYS A 61 -8.27 -0.95 0.24
N PRO A 62 -7.85 0.29 -0.05
CA PRO A 62 -6.87 0.98 0.78
C PRO A 62 -7.40 1.28 2.18
N ASN A 63 -8.71 1.53 2.32
CA ASN A 63 -9.32 1.82 3.62
C ASN A 63 -9.38 0.57 4.52
N CYS A 64 -9.86 -0.56 3.99
CA CYS A 64 -9.88 -1.82 4.74
C CYS A 64 -8.47 -2.29 5.09
N TYR A 65 -7.54 -2.19 4.14
CA TYR A 65 -6.14 -2.53 4.37
C TYR A 65 -5.53 -1.65 5.47
N LYS A 66 -5.82 -0.35 5.48
CA LYS A 66 -5.34 0.56 6.52
C LYS A 66 -5.82 0.16 7.91
N ARG A 67 -7.09 -0.22 8.06
CA ARG A 67 -7.65 -0.68 9.34
C ARG A 67 -6.97 -1.96 9.83
N ILE A 68 -6.78 -2.94 8.94
CA ILE A 68 -6.07 -4.19 9.27
C ILE A 68 -4.63 -3.88 9.66
N ARG A 69 -3.97 -3.02 8.90
CA ARG A 69 -2.59 -2.61 9.16
C ARG A 69 -2.43 -1.99 10.54
N GLU A 70 -3.28 -1.02 10.90
CA GLU A 70 -3.26 -0.37 12.21
C GLU A 70 -3.41 -1.37 13.36
N GLU A 71 -4.29 -2.36 13.20
CA GLU A 71 -4.48 -3.42 14.20
C GLU A 71 -3.26 -4.35 14.29
N THR A 72 -2.72 -4.81 13.15
CA THR A 72 -1.52 -5.65 13.14
C THR A 72 -0.28 -4.92 13.65
N GLU A 73 -0.14 -3.60 13.42
CA GLU A 73 0.94 -2.79 13.98
C GLU A 73 0.80 -2.67 15.50
N ALA A 74 -0.42 -2.59 16.04
CA ALA A 74 -0.64 -2.63 17.48
C ALA A 74 -0.27 -4.00 18.07
N MET A 75 -0.64 -5.09 17.41
CA MET A 75 -0.25 -6.45 17.80
C MET A 75 1.26 -6.63 17.80
N GLN A 76 1.95 -6.20 16.73
CA GLN A 76 3.41 -6.28 16.64
C GLN A 76 4.09 -5.54 17.78
N LYS A 77 3.62 -4.34 18.15
CA LYS A 77 4.15 -3.59 19.30
C LYS A 77 3.95 -4.31 20.62
N ALA A 78 2.80 -4.98 20.82
CA ALA A 78 2.56 -5.78 22.02
C ALA A 78 3.52 -6.98 22.07
N ILE A 79 3.70 -7.67 20.95
CA ILE A 79 4.62 -8.79 20.80
C ILE A 79 6.07 -8.36 21.09
N GLU A 80 6.52 -7.23 20.53
CA GLU A 80 7.86 -6.68 20.77
C GLU A 80 8.08 -6.32 22.24
N ALA A 81 7.08 -5.73 22.90
CA ALA A 81 7.16 -5.35 24.31
C ALA A 81 7.29 -6.57 25.25
N GLU A 82 6.63 -7.67 24.92
CA GLU A 82 6.67 -8.90 25.72
C GLU A 82 7.90 -9.78 25.44
N LEU A 83 8.26 -9.96 24.17
CA LEU A 83 9.34 -10.87 23.77
C LEU A 83 10.74 -10.27 23.97
N LYS A 84 10.86 -8.94 23.93
CA LYS A 84 12.13 -8.20 24.08
C LYS A 84 13.25 -8.78 23.21
N LEU A 85 14.15 -9.58 23.80
CA LEU A 85 15.34 -10.16 23.15
C LEU A 85 15.35 -11.69 23.19
N GLU A 86 14.29 -12.32 23.71
CA GLU A 86 14.22 -13.76 23.84
C GLU A 86 13.91 -14.43 22.49
N PRO A 87 14.56 -15.55 22.16
CA PRO A 87 14.23 -16.32 20.98
C PRO A 87 12.80 -16.86 21.04
N ILE A 88 12.15 -16.93 19.87
CA ILE A 88 10.78 -17.42 19.73
C ILE A 88 10.84 -18.93 19.46
N ASP A 89 10.83 -19.72 20.53
CA ASP A 89 10.86 -21.19 20.44
C ASP A 89 9.47 -21.83 20.35
N LYS A 90 8.42 -21.04 20.59
CA LYS A 90 7.02 -21.47 20.69
C LYS A 90 6.11 -20.59 19.84
N GLU A 91 4.98 -21.14 19.41
CA GLU A 91 3.95 -20.39 18.70
C GLU A 91 3.41 -19.24 19.58
N VAL A 92 3.29 -18.04 18.99
CA VAL A 92 2.77 -16.85 19.65
C VAL A 92 1.29 -16.73 19.33
N VAL A 93 0.46 -16.66 20.37
CA VAL A 93 -0.99 -16.42 20.26
C VAL A 93 -1.30 -15.09 20.89
N VAL A 94 -1.95 -14.21 20.13
CA VAL A 94 -2.41 -12.92 20.62
C VAL A 94 -3.83 -13.07 21.15
N LEU A 95 -4.04 -12.66 22.39
CA LEU A 95 -5.30 -12.75 23.09
C LEU A 95 -5.91 -11.36 23.29
N TYR A 96 -7.21 -11.26 23.01
CA TYR A 96 -8.01 -10.07 23.30
C TYR A 96 -8.82 -10.29 24.59
N ASP A 97 -9.29 -9.22 25.22
CA ASP A 97 -9.97 -9.28 26.53
C ASP A 97 -11.21 -10.20 26.53
N ASN A 98 -11.93 -10.27 25.40
CA ASN A 98 -13.14 -11.09 25.27
C ASN A 98 -12.87 -12.60 25.14
N GLU A 99 -11.63 -13.02 24.85
CA GLU A 99 -11.29 -14.42 24.56
C GLU A 99 -10.73 -15.19 25.78
N ILE A 100 -10.53 -14.50 26.91
CA ILE A 100 -9.87 -15.08 28.11
C ILE A 100 -10.66 -16.28 28.68
N GLN A 101 -11.98 -16.33 28.47
CA GLN A 101 -12.86 -17.28 29.14
C GLN A 101 -13.20 -18.54 28.32
N GLU A 102 -12.95 -18.55 27.00
CA GLU A 102 -13.55 -19.57 26.11
C GLU A 102 -12.66 -20.79 25.82
N LYS A 103 -11.33 -20.72 26.05
CA LYS A 103 -10.39 -21.77 25.61
C LYS A 103 -9.87 -22.64 26.77
N GLY A 104 -10.00 -23.96 26.63
CA GLY A 104 -9.56 -24.96 27.61
C GLY A 104 -8.04 -25.03 27.81
N SER A 105 -7.62 -25.58 28.95
CA SER A 105 -6.21 -25.64 29.39
C SER A 105 -5.27 -26.38 28.42
N GLU A 106 -5.78 -27.33 27.64
CA GLU A 106 -5.01 -28.07 26.63
C GLU A 106 -4.56 -27.18 25.45
N PHE A 107 -5.35 -26.18 25.05
CA PHE A 107 -5.01 -25.30 23.92
C PHE A 107 -3.81 -24.38 24.23
N TRP A 108 -3.62 -24.07 25.51
CA TRP A 108 -2.55 -23.21 26.00
C TRP A 108 -1.23 -23.94 26.18
N GLN A 109 -1.23 -25.27 26.19
CA GLN A 109 -0.01 -26.04 26.39
C GLN A 109 0.94 -25.86 25.20
N GLY A 110 2.07 -25.20 25.46
CA GLY A 110 3.14 -25.02 24.48
C GLY A 110 3.08 -23.73 23.65
N LYS A 111 2.08 -22.86 23.86
CA LYS A 111 1.97 -21.56 23.17
C LYS A 111 2.33 -20.40 24.11
N ARG A 112 2.91 -19.33 23.57
CA ARG A 112 3.22 -18.10 24.32
C ARG A 112 2.09 -17.11 24.09
N ILE A 113 1.48 -16.64 25.17
CA ILE A 113 0.29 -15.78 25.14
C ILE A 113 0.75 -14.32 25.23
N VAL A 114 0.30 -13.50 24.30
CA VAL A 114 0.49 -12.04 24.29
C VAL A 114 -0.86 -11.38 24.49
N GLU A 115 -0.99 -10.57 25.54
CA GLU A 115 -2.27 -9.97 25.92
C GLU A 115 -2.45 -8.58 25.30
N MET A 116 -3.56 -8.36 24.61
CA MET A 116 -3.99 -7.05 24.14
C MET A 116 -5.16 -6.54 24.96
N LYS A 117 -4.97 -5.36 25.58
CA LYS A 117 -5.97 -4.62 26.38
C LYS A 117 -7.04 -3.95 25.52
N LYS A 118 -7.62 -4.69 24.59
CA LYS A 118 -8.68 -4.25 23.68
C LYS A 118 -9.63 -5.41 23.44
N GLU A 119 -10.86 -5.07 23.07
CA GLU A 119 -11.82 -6.02 22.55
C GLU A 119 -11.49 -6.36 21.09
N ARG A 120 -11.71 -7.62 20.70
CA ARG A 120 -11.48 -8.05 19.32
C ARG A 120 -12.53 -7.46 18.39
N PRO A 121 -12.12 -6.79 17.30
CA PRO A 121 -13.07 -6.34 16.30
C PRO A 121 -13.73 -7.54 15.59
N SER A 122 -15.04 -7.46 15.34
CA SER A 122 -15.81 -8.55 14.71
C SER A 122 -15.31 -8.98 13.32
N TRP A 123 -14.68 -8.05 12.58
CA TRP A 123 -14.12 -8.31 11.26
C TRP A 123 -12.73 -8.97 11.30
N PHE A 124 -12.14 -9.13 12.49
CA PHE A 124 -10.81 -9.72 12.66
C PHE A 124 -10.95 -11.12 13.26
N SER A 125 -10.80 -12.15 12.44
CA SER A 125 -11.03 -13.55 12.86
C SER A 125 -9.93 -14.09 13.76
N GLU A 126 -10.28 -14.94 14.73
CA GLU A 126 -9.36 -15.62 15.65
C GLU A 126 -8.23 -16.36 14.94
N ASN A 127 -8.61 -17.17 13.96
CA ASN A 127 -7.70 -17.95 13.14
C ASN A 127 -7.47 -17.26 11.80
N LEU A 128 -6.31 -16.61 11.64
CA LEU A 128 -5.93 -15.95 10.39
C LEU A 128 -5.71 -16.92 9.22
N LEU A 129 -5.48 -18.20 9.53
CA LEU A 129 -5.27 -19.26 8.53
C LEU A 129 -6.58 -19.89 8.02
N GLN A 130 -7.67 -19.74 8.77
CA GLN A 130 -8.97 -20.27 8.40
C GLN A 130 -9.79 -19.16 7.75
N LYS A 131 -10.40 -19.44 6.60
CA LYS A 131 -11.38 -18.53 6.02
C LYS A 131 -12.59 -18.48 6.94
N THR A 132 -13.04 -17.29 7.29
CA THR A 132 -14.34 -17.11 7.96
C THR A 132 -15.42 -17.63 7.02
N THR A 133 -16.20 -18.60 7.48
CA THR A 133 -17.31 -19.22 6.74
C THR A 133 -18.57 -18.35 6.72
N GLU A 134 -18.47 -17.09 7.14
CA GLU A 134 -19.58 -16.15 7.20
C GLU A 134 -19.50 -15.19 6.01
N GLU A 135 -20.46 -15.31 5.09
CA GLU A 135 -20.88 -14.27 4.16
C GLU A 135 -22.02 -13.46 4.77
#